data_AF-A0A3L7VDL9-F1
#
_entry.id   AF-A0A3L7VDL9-F1
#
_cell.length_a   1.000
_cell.length_b   1.000
_cell.length_c   1.000
_cell.angle_alpha   90.00
_cell.angle_beta   90.00
_cell.angle_gamma   90.00
#
_symmetry.space_group_name_H-M   'P 1'
#
loop_
_entity.id
_entity.type
_entity.pdbx_description
1 polymer ?
#
loop_
_entity_poly.entity_id
_entity_poly.type
_entity_poly.pdbx_seq_one_letter_code
_entity_poly.pdbx_strand_id
1 'polypeptide(L)'
;MASVPTVFDVILALPMPFVIAFLLAFWGSLAVLVHCVLVPWIAGRDGRKLGRFEAEVPAQIGLAFGLLISFIAIPVWDQHSRAEEAARVEAAMYRDMWQAAVDVDDGHRGNLTAALRETVEFIAAEEWPQMAHLASPRVPAPPLRDLRGAIHQLPEGSDLTELRDMFRQASDARETRLRIAATRPPPTRWTIVGVLGMLTLLGVGLIHAESYRARRVALSMVAV
;
A
#
# COMPACT_ATOMS: atom_id res chain seq x y z
N MET A 1 13.63 -14.04 5.64
CA MET A 1 12.56 -13.21 5.05
C MET A 1 11.95 -12.40 6.18
N ALA A 2 12.03 -11.06 6.15
CA ALA A 2 11.47 -10.24 7.21
C ALA A 2 9.94 -10.29 7.12
N SER A 3 9.26 -10.91 8.08
CA SER A 3 7.82 -10.76 8.24
C SER A 3 7.52 -9.29 8.48
N VAL A 4 6.51 -8.74 7.80
CA VAL A 4 5.98 -7.43 8.20
C VAL A 4 5.60 -7.54 9.67
N PRO A 5 6.05 -6.64 10.56
CA PRO A 5 5.60 -6.66 11.94
C PRO A 5 4.08 -6.57 11.94
N THR A 6 3.39 -7.54 12.57
CA THR A 6 1.92 -7.58 12.73
C THR A 6 1.32 -6.27 13.23
N VAL A 7 2.14 -5.44 13.88
CA VAL A 7 1.83 -4.07 14.29
C VAL A 7 1.34 -3.19 13.13
N PHE A 8 1.92 -3.30 11.93
CA PHE A 8 1.50 -2.47 10.79
C PHE A 8 0.11 -2.85 10.29
N ASP A 9 -0.21 -4.15 10.26
CA ASP A 9 -1.54 -4.63 9.87
C ASP A 9 -2.61 -4.14 10.85
N VAL A 10 -2.30 -4.15 12.15
CA VAL A 10 -3.19 -3.60 13.19
C VAL A 10 -3.40 -2.10 13.03
N ILE A 11 -2.35 -1.33 12.72
CA ILE A 11 -2.46 0.12 12.50
C ILE A 11 -3.26 0.43 11.24
N LEU A 12 -3.03 -0.30 10.14
CA LEU A 12 -3.74 -0.07 8.87
C LEU A 12 -5.19 -0.55 8.90
N ALA A 13 -5.52 -1.51 9.76
CA ALA A 13 -6.90 -1.95 9.99
C ALA A 13 -7.73 -0.94 10.80
N LEU A 14 -7.10 0.09 11.38
CA LEU A 14 -7.84 1.14 12.10
C LEU A 14 -8.71 1.96 11.14
N PRO A 15 -9.90 2.42 11.58
CA PRO A 15 -10.66 3.40 10.83
C PRO A 15 -9.80 4.62 10.48
N MET A 16 -9.96 5.14 9.26
CA MET A 16 -9.23 6.31 8.74
C MET A 16 -9.02 7.46 9.73
N PRO A 17 -10.02 7.91 10.54
CA PRO A 17 -9.80 8.99 11.50
C PRO A 17 -8.73 8.66 12.56
N PHE A 18 -8.63 7.40 13.00
CA PHE A 18 -7.63 6.98 13.97
C PHE A 18 -6.22 6.92 13.36
N VAL A 19 -6.10 6.50 12.10
CA VAL A 19 -4.82 6.53 11.37
C VAL A 19 -4.33 7.98 11.23
N ILE A 20 -5.23 8.89 10.84
CA ILE A 20 -4.92 10.32 10.75
C ILE A 20 -4.51 10.88 12.12
N ALA A 21 -5.28 10.59 13.17
CA ALA A 21 -4.96 11.03 14.53
C ALA A 21 -3.61 10.49 15.02
N PHE A 22 -3.28 9.24 14.72
CA PHE A 22 -2.00 8.63 15.05
C PHE A 22 -0.84 9.31 14.31
N LEU A 23 -0.99 9.59 13.01
CA LEU A 23 0.02 10.31 12.22
C LEU A 23 0.25 11.74 12.76
N LEU A 24 -0.83 12.46 13.06
CA LEU A 24 -0.75 13.80 13.66
C LEU A 24 -0.10 13.76 15.05
N ALA A 25 -0.42 12.76 15.87
CA ALA A 25 0.21 12.58 17.18
C ALA A 25 1.71 12.24 17.05
N PHE A 26 2.07 11.40 16.07
CA PHE A 26 3.46 11.05 15.79
C PHE A 26 4.27 12.27 15.36
N TRP A 27 3.81 13.00 14.33
CA TRP A 27 4.49 14.22 13.85
C TRP A 27 4.48 15.35 14.89
N GLY A 28 3.37 15.51 15.61
CA GLY A 28 3.27 16.45 16.74
C GLY A 28 4.26 16.12 17.86
N SER A 29 4.43 14.85 18.21
CA SER A 29 5.42 14.41 19.20
C SER A 29 6.85 14.71 18.76
N LEU A 30 7.15 14.55 17.46
CA LEU A 30 8.45 14.87 16.88
C LEU A 30 8.71 16.37 16.91
N ALA A 31 7.70 17.19 16.60
CA ALA A 31 7.78 18.64 16.72
C ALA A 31 7.99 19.10 18.16
N VAL A 32 7.32 18.47 19.14
CA VAL A 32 7.54 18.71 20.58
C VAL A 32 8.96 18.33 20.98
N LEU A 33 9.47 17.17 20.52
CA LEU A 33 10.86 16.75 20.76
C LEU A 33 11.85 17.77 20.21
N VAL A 34 11.63 18.26 18.99
CA VAL A 34 12.47 19.29 18.36
C VAL A 34 12.42 20.58 19.17
N HIS A 35 11.23 21.04 19.53
CA HIS A 35 11.00 22.30 20.25
C HIS A 35 11.57 22.31 21.67
N CYS A 36 11.40 21.21 22.41
CA CYS A 36 11.73 21.11 23.84
C CYS A 36 13.14 20.57 24.09
N VAL A 37 13.66 19.72 23.22
CA VAL A 37 14.94 19.01 23.44
C VAL A 37 15.99 19.46 22.43
N LEU A 38 15.77 19.25 21.13
CA LEU A 38 16.83 19.44 20.13
C LEU A 38 17.25 20.89 19.97
N VAL A 39 16.30 21.82 19.82
CA VAL A 39 16.64 23.24 19.64
C VAL A 39 17.32 23.82 20.89
N PRO A 40 16.83 23.62 22.12
CA PRO A 40 17.53 24.07 23.32
C PRO A 40 18.90 23.41 23.53
N TRP A 41 19.08 22.17 23.07
CA TRP A 41 20.36 21.46 23.12
C TRP A 41 21.39 22.07 22.16
N ILE A 42 20.99 22.39 20.93
CA ILE A 42 21.88 22.94 19.88
C ILE A 42 22.10 24.45 20.05
N ALA A 43 21.02 25.24 20.13
CA ALA A 43 21.07 26.71 20.14
C ALA A 43 21.15 27.31 21.56
N GLY A 44 21.14 26.46 22.60
CA GLY A 44 21.03 26.89 23.99
C GLY A 44 19.60 27.24 24.41
N ARG A 45 19.34 27.30 25.72
CA ARG A 45 18.00 27.59 26.27
C ARG A 45 17.42 28.91 25.76
N ASP A 46 18.28 29.92 25.55
CA ASP A 46 17.90 31.25 25.06
C ASP A 46 18.00 31.37 23.53
N GLY A 47 18.41 30.32 22.81
CA GLY A 47 18.54 30.30 21.36
C GLY A 47 19.74 31.05 20.78
N ARG A 48 20.53 31.74 21.62
CA ARG A 48 21.60 32.65 21.19
C ARG A 48 22.95 31.99 20.91
N LYS A 49 23.15 30.70 21.24
CA LYS A 49 24.47 30.04 21.04
C LYS A 49 24.83 29.84 19.57
N LEU A 50 23.84 29.66 18.70
CA LEU A 50 24.04 29.35 17.29
C LEU A 50 24.25 30.63 16.43
N GLY A 51 23.84 31.79 16.93
CA GLY A 51 23.76 33.01 16.14
C GLY A 51 22.65 32.94 15.09
N ARG A 52 22.74 33.80 14.06
CA ARG A 52 21.72 33.90 13.01
C ARG A 52 21.82 32.71 12.06
N PHE A 53 20.85 31.81 12.13
CA PHE A 53 20.76 30.67 11.21
C PHE A 53 20.08 31.09 9.91
N GLU A 54 20.72 30.83 8.78
CA GLU A 54 20.22 31.22 7.48
C GLU A 54 19.00 30.39 7.08
N ALA A 55 17.92 31.08 6.67
CA ALA A 55 16.67 30.42 6.30
C ALA A 55 16.76 29.58 5.02
N GLU A 56 17.83 29.77 4.23
CA GLU A 56 18.03 29.09 2.95
C GLU A 56 18.29 27.59 3.13
N VAL A 57 19.06 27.19 4.14
CA VAL A 57 19.40 25.77 4.36
C VAL A 57 18.15 24.93 4.67
N PRO A 58 17.27 25.31 5.63
CA PRO A 58 16.02 24.59 5.87
C PRO A 58 15.05 24.63 4.69
N ALA A 59 15.05 25.71 3.90
CA ALA A 59 14.22 25.80 2.71
C ALA A 59 14.63 24.77 1.65
N GLN A 60 15.94 24.62 1.39
CA GLN A 60 16.46 23.61 0.46
C GLN A 60 16.19 22.18 0.95
N ILE A 61 16.35 21.92 2.26
CA ILE A 61 16.02 20.62 2.87
C ILE A 61 14.52 20.32 2.74
N GLY A 62 13.66 21.30 3.04
CA GLY A 62 12.20 21.15 2.92
C GLY A 62 11.76 20.91 1.47
N LEU A 63 12.40 21.58 0.51
CA LEU A 63 12.16 21.35 -0.92
C LEU A 63 12.58 19.93 -1.34
N ALA A 64 13.75 19.47 -0.90
CA ALA A 64 14.20 18.11 -1.15
C ALA A 64 13.26 17.07 -0.52
N PHE A 65 12.75 17.34 0.71
CA PHE A 65 11.77 16.51 1.39
C PHE A 65 10.47 16.39 0.60
N GLY A 66 9.87 17.52 0.22
CA GLY A 66 8.63 17.54 -0.56
C GLY A 66 8.77 16.81 -1.90
N LEU A 67 9.88 17.01 -2.60
CA LEU A 67 10.15 16.34 -3.87
C LEU A 67 10.31 14.82 -3.69
N LEU A 68 11.09 14.39 -2.69
CA LEU A 68 11.30 12.97 -2.42
C LEU A 68 10.00 12.26 -2.02
N ILE A 69 9.20 12.87 -1.14
CA ILE A 69 7.87 12.38 -0.79
C ILE A 69 7.01 12.23 -2.05
N SER A 70 7.00 13.24 -2.93
CA SER A 70 6.21 13.21 -4.16
C SER A 70 6.61 12.04 -5.07
N PHE A 71 7.90 11.81 -5.25
CA PHE A 71 8.41 10.69 -6.04
C PHE A 71 8.13 9.31 -5.43
N ILE A 72 7.94 9.23 -4.11
CA ILE A 72 7.56 7.99 -3.43
C ILE A 72 6.04 7.79 -3.47
N ALA A 73 5.26 8.86 -3.30
CA ALA A 73 3.81 8.80 -3.24
C ALA A 73 3.17 8.37 -4.56
N ILE A 74 3.64 8.91 -5.69
CA ILE A 74 3.04 8.63 -7.01
C ILE A 74 3.07 7.14 -7.36
N PRO A 75 4.21 6.42 -7.30
CA PRO A 75 4.23 4.99 -7.59
C PRO A 75 3.43 4.14 -6.60
N VAL A 76 3.35 4.55 -5.33
CA VAL A 76 2.54 3.85 -4.31
C VAL A 76 1.06 3.93 -4.67
N TRP A 77 0.58 5.10 -5.07
CA TRP A 77 -0.80 5.28 -5.53
C TRP A 77 -1.10 4.49 -6.80
N ASP A 78 -0.19 4.54 -7.79
CA ASP A 78 -0.33 3.76 -9.03
C ASP A 78 -0.39 2.25 -8.76
N GLN A 79 0.51 1.74 -7.90
CA GLN A 79 0.52 0.33 -7.50
C GLN A 79 -0.78 -0.07 -6.80
N HIS A 80 -1.32 0.79 -5.93
CA HIS A 80 -2.60 0.56 -5.27
C HIS A 80 -3.76 0.47 -6.29
N SER A 81 -3.89 1.47 -7.17
CA SER A 81 -4.93 1.49 -8.21
C SER A 81 -4.83 0.28 -9.15
N ARG A 82 -3.61 -0.13 -9.53
CA ARG A 82 -3.40 -1.32 -10.36
C ARG A 82 -3.74 -2.63 -9.65
N ALA A 83 -3.46 -2.72 -8.35
CA ALA A 83 -3.85 -3.89 -7.56
C ALA A 83 -5.37 -3.99 -7.43
N GLU A 84 -6.04 -2.86 -7.18
CA GLU A 84 -7.49 -2.77 -7.11
C GLU A 84 -8.15 -3.14 -8.45
N GLU A 85 -7.64 -2.58 -9.55
CA GLU A 85 -8.17 -2.89 -10.89
C GLU A 85 -7.99 -4.36 -11.24
N ALA A 86 -6.81 -4.95 -10.98
CA ALA A 86 -6.58 -6.37 -11.21
C ALA A 86 -7.56 -7.25 -10.40
N ALA A 87 -7.82 -6.91 -9.14
CA ALA A 87 -8.80 -7.63 -8.31
C ALA A 87 -10.24 -7.49 -8.84
N ARG A 88 -10.61 -6.30 -9.33
CA ARG A 88 -11.94 -6.05 -9.91
C ARG A 88 -12.14 -6.80 -11.22
N VAL A 89 -11.16 -6.78 -12.12
CA VAL A 89 -11.17 -7.52 -13.39
C VAL A 89 -11.25 -9.01 -13.14
N GLU A 90 -10.42 -9.55 -12.25
CA GLU A 90 -10.46 -10.96 -11.87
C GLU A 90 -11.86 -11.38 -11.38
N ALA A 91 -12.43 -10.61 -10.45
CA ALA A 91 -13.77 -10.88 -9.93
C ALA A 91 -14.86 -10.74 -11.01
N ALA A 92 -14.70 -9.81 -11.97
CA ALA A 92 -15.62 -9.65 -13.09
C ALA A 92 -15.60 -10.88 -14.01
N MET A 93 -14.42 -11.35 -14.41
CA MET A 93 -14.29 -12.52 -15.28
C MET A 93 -14.90 -13.79 -14.65
N TYR A 94 -14.73 -14.01 -13.35
CA TYR A 94 -15.39 -15.12 -12.66
C TYR A 94 -16.92 -14.98 -12.63
N ARG A 95 -17.46 -13.76 -12.50
CA ARG A 95 -18.92 -13.53 -12.59
C ARG A 95 -19.45 -13.76 -14.00
N ASP A 96 -18.73 -13.30 -15.01
CA ASP A 96 -19.14 -13.44 -16.41
C ASP A 96 -19.06 -14.92 -16.82
N MET A 97 -18.02 -15.65 -16.39
CA MET A 97 -17.93 -17.10 -16.55
C MET A 97 -19.08 -17.84 -15.88
N TRP A 98 -19.51 -17.40 -14.69
CA TRP A 98 -20.67 -17.99 -14.03
C TRP A 98 -21.95 -17.80 -14.85
N GLN A 99 -22.15 -16.62 -15.44
CA GLN A 99 -23.30 -16.35 -16.31
C GLN A 99 -23.25 -17.22 -17.57
N ALA A 100 -22.11 -17.26 -18.27
CA ALA A 100 -21.93 -18.10 -19.44
C ALA A 100 -22.08 -19.60 -19.12
N ALA A 101 -21.63 -20.04 -17.95
CA ALA A 101 -21.76 -21.44 -17.52
C ALA A 101 -23.22 -21.89 -17.34
N VAL A 102 -24.15 -20.98 -17.01
CA VAL A 102 -25.58 -21.31 -16.89
C VAL A 102 -26.18 -21.69 -18.24
N ASP A 103 -25.70 -21.09 -19.33
CA ASP A 103 -26.22 -21.30 -20.68
C ASP A 103 -25.62 -22.54 -21.38
N VAL A 104 -24.57 -23.15 -20.79
CA VAL A 104 -23.97 -24.41 -21.27
C VAL A 104 -24.94 -25.58 -21.14
N ASP A 105 -24.85 -26.56 -22.05
CA ASP A 105 -25.62 -27.81 -22.01
C ASP A 105 -25.58 -28.55 -20.66
N ASP A 106 -26.71 -29.17 -20.30
CA ASP A 106 -26.94 -29.84 -19.00
C ASP A 106 -25.85 -30.85 -18.64
N GLY A 107 -25.26 -31.53 -19.63
CA GLY A 107 -24.24 -32.56 -19.41
C GLY A 107 -22.94 -32.04 -18.78
N HIS A 108 -22.57 -30.78 -19.02
CA HIS A 108 -21.32 -30.18 -18.53
C HIS A 108 -21.55 -29.07 -17.51
N ARG A 109 -22.75 -28.46 -17.46
CA ARG A 109 -23.11 -27.36 -16.57
C ARG A 109 -22.78 -27.64 -15.10
N GLY A 110 -23.13 -28.84 -14.60
CA GLY A 110 -22.92 -29.21 -13.20
C GLY A 110 -21.44 -29.22 -12.79
N ASN A 111 -20.58 -29.82 -13.64
CA ASN A 111 -19.15 -29.87 -13.38
C ASN A 111 -18.50 -28.48 -13.45
N LEU A 112 -18.86 -27.69 -14.46
CA LEU A 112 -18.32 -26.34 -14.66
C LEU A 112 -18.70 -25.40 -13.51
N THR A 113 -19.98 -25.37 -13.13
CA THR A 113 -20.47 -24.51 -12.03
C THR A 113 -19.90 -24.92 -10.67
N ALA A 114 -19.70 -26.23 -10.42
CA ALA A 114 -19.03 -26.72 -9.22
C ALA A 114 -17.57 -26.25 -9.16
N ALA A 115 -16.81 -26.43 -10.25
CA ALA A 115 -15.41 -26.02 -10.31
C ALA A 115 -15.23 -24.50 -10.21
N LEU A 116 -16.15 -23.71 -10.77
CA LEU A 116 -16.19 -22.25 -10.61
C LEU A 116 -16.38 -21.85 -9.15
N ARG A 117 -17.34 -22.46 -8.46
CA ARG A 117 -17.62 -22.18 -7.05
C ARG A 117 -16.41 -22.50 -6.18
N GLU A 118 -15.85 -23.70 -6.34
CA GLU A 118 -14.67 -24.13 -5.59
C GLU A 118 -13.47 -23.20 -5.84
N THR A 119 -13.29 -22.73 -7.08
CA THR A 119 -12.24 -21.76 -7.41
C THR A 119 -12.43 -20.43 -6.69
N VAL A 120 -13.63 -19.86 -6.73
CA VAL A 120 -13.92 -18.57 -6.08
C VAL A 120 -13.83 -18.68 -4.55
N GLU A 121 -14.32 -19.79 -3.97
CA GLU A 121 -14.25 -20.06 -2.54
C GLU A 121 -12.80 -20.19 -2.07
N PHE A 122 -11.97 -20.94 -2.81
CA PHE A 122 -10.54 -21.03 -2.55
C PHE A 122 -9.83 -19.67 -2.64
N ILE A 123 -10.11 -18.87 -3.67
CA ILE A 123 -9.49 -17.54 -3.81
C ILE A 123 -9.85 -16.66 -2.61
N ALA A 124 -11.12 -16.63 -2.22
CA ALA A 124 -11.62 -15.76 -1.15
C ALA A 124 -11.20 -16.22 0.26
N ALA A 125 -11.29 -17.53 0.53
CA ALA A 125 -11.09 -18.07 1.87
C ALA A 125 -9.63 -18.46 2.17
N GLU A 126 -8.88 -18.88 1.15
CA GLU A 126 -7.52 -19.38 1.33
C GLU A 126 -6.47 -18.43 0.73
N GLU A 127 -6.60 -18.06 -0.54
CA GLU A 127 -5.56 -17.29 -1.23
C GLU A 127 -5.47 -15.84 -0.73
N TRP A 128 -6.61 -15.15 -0.62
CA TRP A 128 -6.64 -13.73 -0.25
C TRP A 128 -6.02 -13.47 1.14
N PRO A 129 -6.37 -14.22 2.20
CA PRO A 129 -5.76 -14.01 3.51
C PRO A 129 -4.25 -14.26 3.53
N GLN A 130 -3.75 -15.19 2.71
CA GLN A 130 -2.32 -15.48 2.61
C GLN A 130 -1.54 -14.33 1.96
N MET A 131 -2.18 -13.49 1.13
CA MET A 131 -1.54 -12.32 0.52
C MET A 131 -1.09 -11.29 1.56
N ALA A 132 -1.80 -11.16 2.68
CA ALA A 132 -1.46 -10.21 3.75
C ALA A 132 -0.10 -10.55 4.39
N HIS A 133 0.24 -11.83 4.47
CA HIS A 133 1.43 -12.30 5.19
C HIS A 133 2.53 -12.86 4.29
N LEU A 134 2.35 -12.81 2.96
CA LEU A 134 3.42 -12.95 1.96
C LEU A 134 4.28 -14.21 2.10
N ALA A 135 3.68 -15.32 2.55
CA ALA A 135 4.33 -16.62 2.52
C ALA A 135 4.17 -17.24 1.13
N SER A 136 4.96 -16.76 0.17
CA SER A 136 5.13 -17.29 -1.20
C SER A 136 4.10 -16.84 -2.26
N PRO A 137 4.55 -16.33 -3.43
CA PRO A 137 3.69 -16.08 -4.61
C PRO A 137 3.18 -17.36 -5.30
N ARG A 138 3.43 -18.53 -4.71
CA ARG A 138 3.10 -19.86 -5.27
C ARG A 138 2.17 -20.58 -4.32
N VAL A 139 1.01 -20.00 -4.04
CA VAL A 139 -0.09 -20.76 -3.46
C VAL A 139 -0.47 -21.81 -4.51
N PRO A 140 -0.28 -23.12 -4.24
CA PRO A 140 -0.81 -24.14 -5.12
C PRO A 140 -2.30 -23.89 -5.27
N ALA A 141 -2.81 -23.78 -6.49
CA ALA A 141 -4.23 -23.54 -6.73
C ALA A 141 -4.85 -24.73 -7.48
N PRO A 142 -5.04 -25.89 -6.81
CA PRO A 142 -5.74 -27.02 -7.41
C PRO A 142 -7.10 -26.64 -8.02
N PRO A 143 -7.96 -25.82 -7.36
CA PRO A 143 -9.25 -25.44 -7.93
C PRO A 143 -9.16 -24.73 -9.27
N LEU A 144 -8.16 -23.85 -9.47
CA LEU A 144 -7.95 -23.21 -10.79
C LEU A 144 -7.56 -24.21 -11.87
N ARG A 145 -6.78 -25.24 -11.52
CA ARG A 145 -6.42 -26.31 -12.45
C ARG A 145 -7.64 -27.15 -12.81
N ASP A 146 -8.49 -27.43 -11.84
CA ASP A 146 -9.67 -28.28 -12.00
C ASP A 146 -10.75 -27.54 -12.80
N LEU A 147 -10.92 -26.23 -12.58
CA LEU A 147 -11.72 -25.33 -13.43
C LEU A 147 -11.23 -25.32 -14.88
N ARG A 148 -9.93 -25.16 -15.09
CA ARG A 148 -9.35 -25.26 -16.44
C ARG A 148 -9.64 -26.62 -17.07
N GLY A 149 -9.58 -27.70 -16.29
CA GLY A 149 -9.96 -29.04 -16.70
C GLY A 149 -11.42 -29.14 -17.12
N ALA A 150 -12.34 -28.59 -16.34
CA ALA A 150 -13.77 -28.55 -16.64
C ALA A 150 -14.06 -27.77 -17.93
N ILE A 151 -13.39 -26.63 -18.15
CA ILE A 151 -13.50 -25.86 -19.41
C ILE A 151 -13.03 -26.71 -20.59
N HIS A 152 -11.92 -27.44 -20.46
CA HIS A 152 -11.40 -28.28 -21.54
C HIS A 152 -12.27 -29.50 -21.89
N GLN A 153 -13.21 -29.89 -21.02
CA GLN A 153 -14.13 -30.99 -21.30
C GLN A 153 -15.34 -30.56 -22.14
N LEU A 154 -15.57 -29.25 -22.30
CA LEU A 154 -16.65 -28.74 -23.13
C LEU A 154 -16.42 -29.09 -24.61
N PRO A 155 -17.50 -29.37 -25.36
CA PRO A 155 -17.41 -29.57 -26.80
C PRO A 155 -16.85 -28.32 -27.50
N GLU A 156 -16.18 -28.53 -28.64
CA GLU A 156 -15.67 -27.41 -29.44
C GLU A 156 -16.83 -26.52 -29.93
N GLY A 157 -16.71 -25.20 -29.72
CA GLY A 157 -17.77 -24.24 -30.04
C GLY A 157 -17.44 -22.82 -29.59
N SER A 158 -18.39 -21.90 -29.79
CA SER A 158 -18.32 -20.51 -29.32
C SER A 158 -18.10 -20.44 -27.82
N ASP A 159 -18.88 -21.21 -27.06
CA ASP A 159 -18.95 -21.13 -25.60
C ASP A 159 -17.62 -21.59 -24.96
N LEU A 160 -16.98 -22.61 -25.53
CA LEU A 160 -15.63 -23.04 -25.13
C LEU A 160 -14.60 -21.92 -25.35
N THR A 161 -14.68 -21.23 -26.49
CA THR A 161 -13.74 -20.16 -26.83
C THR A 161 -13.90 -18.99 -25.87
N GLU A 162 -15.15 -18.57 -25.65
CA GLU A 162 -15.50 -17.48 -24.73
C GLU A 162 -15.06 -17.78 -23.29
N LEU A 163 -15.38 -18.97 -22.77
CA LEU A 163 -14.99 -19.38 -21.42
C LEU A 163 -13.46 -19.48 -21.26
N ARG A 164 -12.74 -19.93 -22.30
CA ARG A 164 -11.27 -19.95 -22.29
C ARG A 164 -10.68 -18.55 -22.25
N ASP A 165 -11.26 -17.61 -23.00
CA ASP A 165 -10.79 -16.23 -23.02
C ASP A 165 -11.07 -15.51 -21.71
N MET A 166 -12.25 -15.72 -21.10
CA MET A 166 -12.56 -15.21 -19.76
C MET A 166 -11.64 -15.82 -18.69
N PHE A 167 -11.40 -17.14 -18.74
CA PHE A 167 -10.48 -17.81 -17.80
C PHE A 167 -9.05 -17.30 -17.93
N ARG A 168 -8.61 -17.03 -19.16
CA ARG A 168 -7.29 -16.42 -19.42
C ARG A 168 -7.20 -15.02 -18.83
N GLN A 169 -8.20 -14.18 -19.07
CA GLN A 169 -8.24 -12.83 -18.50
C GLN A 169 -8.27 -12.85 -16.96
N ALA A 170 -9.05 -13.75 -16.35
CA ALA A 170 -9.05 -13.96 -14.90
C ALA A 170 -7.66 -14.37 -14.38
N SER A 171 -7.00 -15.29 -15.07
CA SER A 171 -5.67 -15.78 -14.71
C SER A 171 -4.59 -14.69 -14.82
N ASP A 172 -4.63 -13.88 -15.88
CA ASP A 172 -3.69 -12.78 -16.09
C ASP A 172 -3.87 -11.66 -15.05
N ALA A 173 -5.14 -11.38 -14.69
CA ALA A 173 -5.50 -10.43 -13.63
C ALA A 173 -5.03 -10.94 -12.25
N ARG A 174 -5.27 -12.22 -11.95
CA ARG A 174 -4.76 -12.91 -10.74
C ARG A 174 -3.24 -12.82 -10.64
N GLU A 175 -2.52 -13.16 -11.71
CA GLU A 175 -1.06 -13.08 -11.72
C GLU A 175 -0.58 -11.66 -11.44
N THR A 176 -1.25 -10.66 -12.04
CA THR A 176 -0.93 -9.25 -11.80
C THR A 176 -1.12 -8.86 -10.35
N ARG A 177 -2.24 -9.23 -9.75
CA ARG A 177 -2.50 -9.01 -8.32
C ARG A 177 -1.45 -9.68 -7.43
N LEU A 178 -1.15 -10.96 -7.66
CA LEU A 178 -0.17 -11.71 -6.86
C LEU A 178 1.25 -11.14 -7.00
N ARG A 179 1.62 -10.70 -8.21
CA ARG A 179 2.92 -10.06 -8.47
C ARG A 179 3.04 -8.70 -7.76
N ILE A 180 1.97 -7.90 -7.75
CA ILE A 180 1.96 -6.62 -7.00
C ILE A 180 2.07 -6.89 -5.51
N ALA A 181 1.31 -7.85 -4.96
CA ALA A 181 1.40 -8.25 -3.56
C ALA A 181 2.82 -8.72 -3.17
N ALA A 182 3.50 -9.44 -4.06
CA ALA A 182 4.88 -9.89 -3.85
C ALA A 182 5.92 -8.75 -3.87
N THR A 183 5.59 -7.59 -4.42
CA THR A 183 6.53 -6.48 -4.59
C THR A 183 6.69 -5.72 -3.28
N ARG A 184 7.91 -5.73 -2.71
CA ARG A 184 8.23 -4.97 -1.50
C ARG A 184 8.98 -3.68 -1.86
N PRO A 185 8.46 -2.50 -1.53
CA PRO A 185 9.25 -1.28 -1.64
C PRO A 185 10.46 -1.38 -0.69
N PRO A 186 11.68 -1.00 -1.16
CA PRO A 186 12.88 -1.12 -0.34
C PRO A 186 12.78 -0.22 0.90
N PRO A 187 13.04 -0.76 2.11
CA PRO A 187 12.84 -0.04 3.38
C PRO A 187 13.70 1.22 3.48
N THR A 188 14.85 1.26 2.78
CA THR A 188 15.80 2.38 2.75
C THR A 188 15.16 3.71 2.32
N ARG A 189 14.13 3.69 1.45
CA ARG A 189 13.46 4.92 0.98
C ARG A 189 12.78 5.65 2.14
N TRP A 190 12.14 4.90 3.04
CA TRP A 190 11.43 5.46 4.19
C TRP A 190 12.39 6.01 5.25
N THR A 191 13.58 5.42 5.40
CA THR A 191 14.63 5.96 6.28
C THR A 191 15.06 7.36 5.82
N ILE A 192 15.32 7.55 4.53
CA ILE A 192 15.73 8.85 3.99
C ILE A 192 14.64 9.90 4.20
N VAL A 193 13.38 9.54 3.92
CA VAL A 193 12.22 10.39 4.18
C VAL A 193 12.15 10.81 5.65
N GLY A 194 12.31 9.86 6.58
CA GLY A 194 12.30 10.13 8.01
C GLY A 194 13.42 11.09 8.45
N VAL A 195 14.65 10.87 7.95
CA VAL A 195 15.79 11.76 8.21
C VAL A 195 15.53 13.16 7.67
N LEU A 196 15.05 13.27 6.43
CA LEU A 196 14.84 14.56 5.78
C LEU A 196 13.67 15.34 6.41
N GLY A 197 12.61 14.65 6.84
CA GLY A 197 11.53 15.24 7.63
C GLY A 197 11.99 15.74 9.00
N MET A 198 12.83 14.95 9.69
CA MET A 198 13.44 15.37 10.96
C MET A 198 14.36 16.60 10.79
N LEU A 199 15.19 16.61 9.74
CA LEU A 199 16.04 17.76 9.41
C LEU A 199 15.22 19.00 9.04
N THR A 200 14.08 18.82 8.36
CA THR A 200 13.16 19.92 8.04
C THR A 200 12.58 20.54 9.31
N LEU A 201 12.04 19.72 10.22
CA LEU A 201 11.54 20.20 11.51
C LEU A 201 12.65 20.88 12.33
N LEU A 202 13.84 20.28 12.38
CA LEU A 202 14.97 20.85 13.09
C LEU A 202 15.36 22.21 12.50
N GLY A 203 15.47 22.32 11.18
CA GLY A 203 15.80 23.55 10.49
C GLY A 203 14.81 24.68 10.78
N VAL A 204 13.51 24.39 10.67
CA VAL A 204 12.43 25.34 11.01
C VAL A 204 12.51 25.78 12.48
N GLY A 205 12.82 24.84 13.38
CA GLY A 205 12.99 25.09 14.80
C GLY A 205 14.21 25.99 15.11
N LEU A 206 15.31 25.79 14.40
CA LEU A 206 16.55 26.57 14.54
C LEU A 206 16.41 28.00 13.99
N ILE A 207 15.67 28.22 12.89
CA ILE A 207 15.38 29.57 12.37
C ILE A 207 14.74 30.45 13.44
N HIS A 208 13.85 29.86 14.26
CA HIS A 208 13.11 30.56 15.29
C HIS A 208 13.70 30.33 16.70
N ALA A 209 14.97 29.92 16.81
CA ALA A 209 15.57 29.52 18.08
C ALA A 209 15.48 30.61 19.16
N GLU A 210 15.62 31.88 18.80
CA GLU A 210 15.58 33.03 19.71
C GLU A 210 14.17 33.37 20.22
N SER A 211 13.11 32.89 19.54
CA SER A 211 11.73 33.24 19.88
C SER A 211 10.88 32.00 20.13
N TYR A 212 10.68 31.67 21.42
CA TYR A 212 9.91 30.50 21.86
C TYR A 212 8.51 30.42 21.23
N ARG A 213 7.83 31.57 21.13
CA ARG A 213 6.47 31.65 20.56
C ARG A 213 6.46 31.38 19.05
N ALA A 214 7.38 31.99 18.30
CA ALA A 214 7.44 31.80 16.85
C ALA A 214 7.86 30.36 16.51
N ARG A 215 8.83 29.79 17.25
CA ARG A 215 9.24 28.39 17.12
C ARG A 215 8.07 27.42 17.30
N ARG A 216 7.28 27.62 18.36
CA ARG A 216 6.11 26.78 18.63
C ARG A 216 5.06 26.87 17.52
N VAL A 217 4.76 28.07 17.04
CA VAL A 217 3.78 28.28 15.96
C VAL A 217 4.28 27.64 14.66
N ALA A 218 5.53 27.92 14.25
CA ALA A 218 6.10 27.39 13.02
C ALA A 218 6.15 25.86 13.03
N LEU A 219 6.62 25.24 14.12
CA LEU A 219 6.65 23.78 14.25
C LEU A 219 5.25 23.17 14.29
N SER A 220 4.28 23.83 14.92
CA SER A 220 2.89 23.34 14.92
C SER A 220 2.24 23.37 13.55
N MET A 221 2.58 24.35 12.70
CA MET A 221 2.06 24.42 11.33
C MET A 221 2.68 23.37 10.41
N VAL A 222 3.94 23.00 10.62
CA VAL A 222 4.64 22.01 9.79
C VAL A 222 4.31 20.57 10.20
N ALA A 223 3.94 20.34 11.45
CA ALA A 223 3.65 19.01 11.99
C ALA A 223 2.20 18.53 11.74
N VAL A 224 1.34 19.40 11.23
CA VAL A 224 -0.07 19.13 10.88
C VAL A 224 -0.18 18.99 9.37
#